data_AF-A0A1B1ASN9-F1
#
_entry.id   AF-A0A1B1ASN9-F1
#
_cell.length_a   1.000
_cell.length_b   1.000
_cell.length_c   1.000
_cell.angle_alpha   90.00
_cell.angle_beta   90.00
_cell.angle_gamma   90.00
#
_symmetry.space_group_name_H-M   'P 1'
#
loop_
_entity.id
_entity.type
_entity.pdbx_description
1 polymer ?
#
loop_
_entity_poly.entity_id
_entity_poly.type
_entity_poly.pdbx_seq_one_letter_code
_entity_poly.pdbx_strand_id
1 'polypeptide(L)' 'MPEFEFSKSSYSHVENDCVEVARNIPNTVAVRDSKTPRGPILRLTPKVWARFTASLA' A
#
# COMPACT_ATOMS: atom_id res chain seq x y z
N MET A 1 -8.25 15.64 -9.07
CA MET A 1 -8.11 14.96 -7.77
C MET A 1 -6.70 14.43 -7.69
N PRO A 2 -6.01 14.53 -6.55
CA PRO A 2 -4.65 14.01 -6.42
C PRO A 2 -4.66 12.48 -6.62
N GLU A 3 -3.73 11.97 -7.43
CA GLU A 3 -3.55 10.55 -7.69
C GLU A 3 -2.70 9.90 -6.60
N PHE A 4 -2.81 8.58 -6.43
CA PHE A 4 -1.98 7.84 -5.49
C PHE A 4 -0.55 7.69 -6.03
N GLU A 5 0.43 8.14 -5.25
CA GLU A 5 1.85 7.92 -5.53
C GLU A 5 2.31 6.64 -4.82
N PHE A 6 2.31 5.53 -5.55
CA PHE A 6 2.67 4.22 -5.02
C PHE A 6 4.19 4.05 -4.91
N SER A 7 4.64 3.64 -3.72
CA SER A 7 6.01 3.23 -3.45
C SER A 7 6.07 1.72 -3.21
N LYS A 8 6.98 1.05 -3.92
CA LYS A 8 7.26 -0.38 -3.76
C LYS A 8 8.21 -0.58 -2.57
N SER A 9 7.99 -1.64 -1.80
CA SER A 9 8.89 -2.00 -0.69
C SER A 9 10.29 -2.34 -1.21
N SER A 10 11.32 -1.99 -0.45
CA SER A 10 12.70 -2.40 -0.74
C SER A 10 12.92 -3.91 -0.62
N TYR A 11 12.00 -4.61 0.05
CA TYR A 11 12.00 -6.07 0.18
C TYR A 11 11.30 -6.78 -0.98
N SER A 12 10.68 -6.05 -1.91
CA SER A 12 10.03 -6.64 -3.07
C SER A 12 11.06 -7.10 -4.10
N HIS A 13 11.07 -8.40 -4.41
CA HIS A 13 11.84 -8.97 -5.50
C HIS A 13 10.92 -9.42 -6.64
N VAL A 14 11.50 -9.69 -7.82
CA VAL A 14 10.73 -10.09 -9.03
C VAL A 14 9.82 -11.30 -8.76
N GLU A 15 10.23 -12.18 -7.85
CA GLU A 15 9.54 -13.44 -7.55
C GLU A 15 8.65 -13.36 -6.29
N ASN A 16 8.91 -12.45 -5.33
CA ASN A 16 8.26 -12.44 -4.00
C ASN A 16 7.91 -11.02 -3.48
N ASP A 17 6.88 -10.94 -2.65
CA ASP A 17 6.45 -9.75 -1.87
C ASP A 17 6.12 -8.48 -2.68
N CYS A 18 5.17 -8.60 -3.60
CA CYS A 18 4.76 -7.56 -4.56
C CYS A 18 3.64 -6.62 -4.05
N VAL A 19 3.88 -5.91 -2.95
CA VAL A 19 2.93 -4.91 -2.41
C VAL A 19 3.47 -3.49 -2.57
N GLU A 20 2.59 -2.58 -3.01
CA GLU A 20 2.88 -1.15 -3.12
C GLU A 20 1.93 -0.35 -2.23
N VAL A 21 2.46 0.73 -1.62
CA VAL A 21 1.71 1.58 -0.69
C VAL A 21 1.83 3.05 -1.09
N ALA A 22 0.72 3.78 -1.08
CA ALA A 22 0.68 5.23 -1.24
C ALA A 22 0.14 5.91 0.02
N ARG A 23 0.80 6.99 0.45
CA ARG A 23 0.47 7.77 1.66
C ARG A 23 0.39 9.28 1.39
N ASN A 24 0.47 9.70 0.13
CA ASN A 24 0.45 11.10 -0.29
C ASN A 24 -0.95 11.75 -0.17
N ILE A 25 -2.00 10.95 -0.02
CA ILE A 25 -3.37 11.43 0.13
C ILE A 25 -3.75 11.55 1.62
N PRO A 26 -4.18 12.73 2.11
CA PRO A 26 -4.59 12.88 3.49
C PRO A 26 -5.66 11.88 3.92
N ASN A 27 -5.53 11.36 5.15
CA ASN A 27 -6.46 10.41 5.77
C ASN A 27 -6.65 9.08 5.02
N THR A 28 -5.80 8.75 4.04
CA THR A 28 -5.86 7.51 3.28
C THR A 28 -4.48 6.86 3.19
N VAL A 29 -4.43 5.57 3.45
CA VAL A 29 -3.34 4.69 3.04
C VAL A 29 -3.89 3.77 1.96
N ALA A 30 -3.35 3.84 0.75
CA ALA A 30 -3.74 2.98 -0.35
C ALA A 30 -2.73 1.85 -0.51
N VAL A 31 -3.22 0.63 -0.66
CA VAL A 31 -2.41 -0.58 -0.85
C VAL A 31 -2.88 -1.25 -2.13
N ARG A 32 -1.93 -1.66 -2.98
CA ARG A 32 -2.24 -2.46 -4.17
C ARG A 32 -1.21 -3.56 -4.37
N ASP A 33 -1.60 -4.54 -5.17
CA ASP A 33 -0.71 -5.57 -5.69
C ASP A 33 0.07 -5.03 -6.91
N SER A 34 1.39 -5.13 -6.89
CA SER A 34 2.24 -4.60 -7.97
C SER A 34 2.21 -5.46 -9.24
N LYS A 35 1.77 -6.73 -9.16
CA LYS A 35 1.58 -7.62 -10.31
C LYS A 35 0.28 -7.30 -11.05
N THR A 36 -0.70 -6.71 -10.38
CA THR A 36 -1.94 -6.19 -11.01
C THR A 36 -2.13 -4.68 -10.80
N PRO A 37 -1.34 -3.80 -11.48
CA PRO A 37 -1.42 -2.35 -11.27
C PRO A 37 -2.77 -1.70 -11.59
N ARG A 38 -3.59 -2.35 -12.43
CA ARG A 38 -4.97 -1.95 -12.79
C ARG A 38 -6.04 -2.65 -11.95
N GLY A 39 -5.63 -3.46 -10.97
CA GLY A 39 -6.51 -4.17 -10.07
C GLY A 39 -7.10 -3.26 -8.99
N PRO A 40 -7.88 -3.83 -8.05
CA PRO A 40 -8.46 -3.11 -6.94
C PRO A 40 -7.41 -2.48 -6.03
N ILE A 41 -7.70 -1.29 -5.52
CA ILE A 41 -6.88 -0.60 -4.51
C ILE A 41 -7.60 -0.70 -3.17
N LEU A 42 -6.95 -1.31 -2.18
CA LEU A 42 -7.44 -1.31 -0.80
C LEU A 42 -7.14 0.04 -0.16
N ARG A 43 -8.16 0.70 0.37
CA ARG A 43 -8.03 2.00 1.04
C ARG A 43 -8.31 1.87 2.52
N LEU A 44 -7.33 2.24 3.33
CA LEU A 44 -7.37 2.17 4.78
C LEU A 44 -7.26 3.57 5.37
N THR A 45 -7.82 3.77 6.56
CA THR A 45 -7.48 4.95 7.36
C THR A 45 -6.09 4.76 7.99
N PRO A 46 -5.36 5.85 8.30
CA PRO A 46 -4.07 5.76 8.99
C PRO A 46 -4.14 4.96 10.31
N LYS A 47 -5.26 5.06 11.03
CA LYS A 47 -5.49 4.31 12.28
C LYS A 47 -5.58 2.80 12.04
N VAL A 48 -6.30 2.38 11.00
CA VAL A 48 -6.41 0.95 10.65
C VAL A 48 -5.06 0.43 10.15
N TRP A 49 -4.36 1.22 9.32
CA TRP A 49 -3.01 0.87 8.86
C TRP A 49 -2.05 0.65 10.03
N ALA A 50 -2.00 1.58 10.99
CA ALA A 50 -1.13 1.45 12.17
C ALA A 50 -1.44 0.20 12.99
N ARG A 51 -2.72 -0.12 13.20
CA ARG A 51 -3.14 -1.36 13.90
C ARG A 51 -2.72 -2.61 13.14
N PHE A 52 -2.91 -2.63 11.83
CA PHE A 52 -2.52 -3.75 10.98
C PHE A 52 -1.01 -3.99 11.03
N THR A 53 -0.19 -2.94 10.91
CA THR A 53 1.27 -3.10 10.97
C THR A 53 1.76 -3.50 12.36
N ALA A 54 1.09 -3.05 13.42
CA ALA A 54 1.44 -3.43 14.79
C ALA A 54 1.18 -4.91 15.10
N SER A 55 0.29 -5.59 14.37
CA SER A 55 0.05 -7.03 14.54
C SER A 55 1.06 -7.93 13.82
N LEU A 56 2.02 -7.35 13.09
CA LEU A 56 3.07 -8.08 12.39
C LEU A 56 4.37 -8.21 13.21
N ALA A 57 4.38 -7.69 14.44
CA ALA A 57 5.50 -7.73 15.39
C ALA A 57 5.52 -9.03 16.20
#